data_AF-A0A7U9S3N5-F1
#
_entry.id   AF-A0A7U9S3N5-F1
#
_cell.length_a   1.000
_cell.length_b   1.000
_cell.length_c   1.000
_cell.angle_alpha   90.00
_cell.angle_beta   90.00
_cell.angle_gamma   90.00
#
_symmetry.space_group_name_H-M   'P 1'
#
loop_
_entity.id
_entity.type
_entity.pdbx_description
1 polymer ?
#
loop_
_entity_poly.entity_id
_entity_poly.type
_entity_poly.pdbx_seq_one_letter_code
_entity_poly.pdbx_strand_id
1 'polypeptide(L)'
;MKEELRKLDEITAQVRYMSKHNISTLSDLHADREKNQTEMNKLIDYRQHLRNKVRRATPAEKETLRAEKQGVTERITELRKRLKYADGIEKRSAHIDGCLNQIHDTIENQWLNRQKQPIKTDRRREELLR
;
A
#
# COMPACT_ATOMS: atom_id res chain seq x y z
N MET A 1 -13.30 -17.63 8.92
CA MET A 1 -12.45 -18.59 8.18
C MET A 1 -12.24 -18.22 6.72
N LYS A 2 -13.28 -18.18 5.86
CA LYS A 2 -13.09 -17.84 4.42
C LYS A 2 -12.48 -16.45 4.18
N GLU A 3 -12.80 -15.48 5.03
CA GLU A 3 -12.34 -14.10 4.87
C GLU A 3 -10.88 -13.90 5.30
N GLU A 4 -10.45 -14.57 6.37
CA GLU A 4 -9.05 -14.55 6.82
C GLU A 4 -8.13 -15.22 5.79
N LEU A 5 -8.58 -16.30 5.15
CA LEU A 5 -7.85 -16.92 4.04
C LEU A 5 -7.70 -15.97 2.84
N ARG A 6 -8.75 -15.20 2.51
CA ARG A 6 -8.66 -14.17 1.45
C ARG A 6 -7.65 -13.08 1.78
N LYS A 7 -7.62 -12.61 3.04
CA LYS A 7 -6.63 -11.62 3.48
C LYS A 7 -5.21 -12.16 3.35
N LEU A 8 -4.99 -13.43 3.70
CA LEU A 8 -3.69 -14.10 3.54
C LEU A 8 -3.27 -14.17 2.07
N ASP A 9 -4.19 -14.53 1.17
CA ASP A 9 -3.93 -14.56 -0.27
C ASP A 9 -3.59 -13.17 -0.82
N GLU A 10 -4.28 -12.13 -0.36
CA GLU A 10 -4.01 -10.74 -0.74
C GLU A 10 -2.62 -10.29 -0.29
N ILE A 11 -2.24 -10.58 0.97
CA ILE A 11 -0.91 -10.27 1.51
C ILE A 11 0.15 -11.03 0.71
N THR A 12 -0.08 -12.30 0.41
CA THR A 12 0.86 -13.13 -0.37
C THR A 12 1.06 -12.55 -1.77
N ALA A 13 -0.01 -12.09 -2.43
CA ALA A 13 0.07 -11.45 -3.72
C ALA A 13 0.87 -10.13 -3.67
N GLN A 14 0.67 -9.33 -2.62
CA GLN A 14 1.40 -8.07 -2.43
C GLN A 14 2.88 -8.29 -2.12
N VAL A 15 3.23 -9.29 -1.31
CA VAL A 15 4.64 -9.64 -1.04
C VAL A 15 5.33 -10.09 -2.33
N ARG A 16 4.69 -10.96 -3.14
CA ARG A 16 5.22 -11.36 -4.45
C ARG A 16 5.42 -10.17 -5.39
N TYR A 17 4.49 -9.21 -5.36
CA TYR A 17 4.59 -7.98 -6.13
C TYR A 17 5.81 -7.14 -5.69
N MET A 18 5.99 -6.93 -4.39
CA MET A 18 7.13 -6.20 -3.84
C MET A 18 8.45 -6.83 -4.25
N SER A 19 8.58 -8.16 -4.13
CA SER A 19 9.79 -8.88 -4.54
C SER A 19 10.06 -8.74 -6.05
N LYS A 20 9.02 -8.81 -6.89
CA LYS A 20 9.17 -8.70 -8.34
C LYS A 20 9.59 -7.29 -8.79
N HIS A 21 9.14 -6.27 -8.09
CA HIS A 21 9.40 -4.86 -8.41
C HIS A 21 10.56 -4.26 -7.60
N ASN A 22 11.28 -5.08 -6.81
CA ASN A 22 12.36 -4.65 -5.91
C ASN A 22 11.95 -3.50 -4.96
N ILE A 23 10.71 -3.53 -4.48
CA ILE A 23 10.17 -2.50 -3.58
C ILE A 23 10.61 -2.84 -2.16
N SER A 24 11.59 -2.09 -1.65
CA SER A 24 12.09 -2.25 -0.28
C SER A 24 11.69 -1.08 0.62
N THR A 25 11.52 0.11 0.04
CA THR A 25 11.17 1.34 0.77
C THR A 25 9.84 1.92 0.28
N LEU A 26 9.25 2.81 1.09
CA LEU A 26 8.06 3.57 0.69
C LEU A 26 8.34 4.44 -0.54
N SER A 27 9.56 4.96 -0.66
CA SER A 27 10.00 5.73 -1.83
C SER A 27 9.97 4.88 -3.11
N ASP A 28 10.48 3.64 -3.04
CA ASP A 28 10.45 2.70 -4.17
C ASP A 28 9.01 2.38 -4.58
N LEU A 29 8.12 2.24 -3.61
CA LEU A 29 6.70 2.01 -3.85
C LEU A 29 6.05 3.18 -4.60
N HIS A 30 6.34 4.42 -4.18
CA HIS A 30 5.84 5.61 -4.86
C HIS A 30 6.42 5.76 -6.27
N ALA A 31 7.71 5.50 -6.46
CA ALA A 31 8.35 5.55 -7.77
C ALA A 31 7.76 4.50 -8.73
N ASP A 32 7.54 3.28 -8.25
CA ASP A 32 6.89 2.22 -9.03
C ASP A 32 5.42 2.56 -9.35
N ARG A 33 4.68 3.13 -8.39
CA ARG A 33 3.31 3.63 -8.61
C ARG A 33 3.26 4.71 -9.68
N GLU A 34 4.17 5.69 -9.65
CA GLU A 34 4.24 6.76 -10.64
C GLU A 34 4.57 6.22 -12.04
N LYS A 35 5.54 5.29 -12.14
CA LYS A 35 5.87 4.60 -13.40
C LYS A 35 4.67 3.85 -13.97
N ASN A 36 3.99 3.04 -13.15
CA ASN A 36 2.82 2.29 -13.56
C ASN A 36 1.66 3.21 -13.99
N GLN A 37 1.44 4.32 -13.29
CA GLN A 37 0.43 5.31 -13.64
C GLN A 37 0.74 5.99 -14.98
N THR A 38 2.01 6.33 -15.20
CA THR A 38 2.47 6.96 -16.44
C THR A 38 2.34 6.01 -17.62
N GLU A 39 2.72 4.74 -17.48
CA GLU A 39 2.53 3.71 -18.51
C GLU A 39 1.03 3.48 -18.80
N MET A 40 0.20 3.46 -17.76
CA MET A 40 -1.24 3.30 -17.93
C MET A 40 -1.86 4.46 -18.71
N ASN A 41 -1.48 5.70 -18.41
CA ASN A 41 -1.97 6.89 -19.14
C ASN A 41 -1.57 6.81 -20.62
N LYS A 42 -0.30 6.47 -20.91
CA LYS A 42 0.18 6.25 -22.29
C LYS A 42 -0.64 5.19 -23.03
N LEU A 43 -0.96 4.08 -22.37
CA LEU A 43 -1.77 3.02 -22.97
C LEU A 43 -3.24 3.43 -23.16
N ILE A 44 -3.80 4.25 -22.27
CA ILE A 44 -5.15 4.81 -22.42
C ILE A 44 -5.21 5.71 -23.66
N ASP A 45 -4.24 6.60 -23.81
CA ASP A 45 -4.13 7.48 -24.98
C ASP A 45 -3.96 6.65 -26.26
N TYR A 46 -3.07 5.66 -26.21
CA TYR A 46 -2.85 4.75 -27.33
C TYR A 46 -4.12 3.96 -27.70
N ARG A 47 -4.87 3.44 -26.72
CA ARG A 47 -6.16 2.78 -26.94
C ARG A 47 -7.18 3.73 -27.59
N GLN A 48 -7.17 5.00 -27.23
CA GLN A 48 -8.02 6.02 -27.82
C GLN A 48 -7.61 6.31 -29.27
N HIS A 49 -6.31 6.38 -29.56
CA HIS A 49 -5.81 6.47 -30.93
C HIS A 49 -6.22 5.26 -31.78
N LEU A 50 -6.11 4.04 -31.25
CA LEU A 50 -6.56 2.83 -31.94
C LEU A 50 -8.07 2.86 -32.20
N ARG A 51 -8.88 3.29 -31.23
CA ARG A 51 -10.33 3.46 -31.41
C ARG A 51 -10.65 4.42 -32.57
N ASN A 52 -9.92 5.53 -32.67
CA ASN A 52 -10.09 6.50 -33.75
C ASN A 52 -9.66 5.93 -35.11
N LYS A 53 -8.58 5.14 -35.15
CA LYS A 53 -8.14 4.44 -36.37
C LYS A 53 -9.18 3.41 -36.83
N VAL A 54 -9.71 2.58 -35.94
CA VAL A 54 -10.77 1.59 -36.24
C VAL A 54 -12.00 2.25 -36.88
N ARG A 55 -12.35 3.48 -36.46
CA ARG A 55 -13.48 4.22 -37.04
C ARG A 55 -13.26 4.59 -38.51
N ARG A 56 -12.02 4.78 -38.95
CA ARG A 56 -11.64 5.25 -40.29
C ARG A 56 -11.08 4.14 -41.20
N ALA A 57 -10.73 2.99 -40.65
CA ALA A 57 -10.06 1.90 -41.36
C ALA A 57 -11.01 1.09 -42.25
N THR A 58 -10.42 0.36 -43.21
CA THR A 58 -11.14 -0.58 -44.08
C THR A 58 -11.50 -1.88 -43.34
N PRO A 59 -12.46 -2.70 -43.81
CA PRO A 59 -12.89 -3.92 -43.10
C PRO A 59 -11.76 -4.91 -42.78
N ALA A 60 -10.76 -5.05 -43.66
CA ALA A 60 -9.60 -5.94 -43.44
C ALA A 60 -8.68 -5.43 -42.33
N GLU A 61 -8.45 -4.12 -42.25
CA GLU A 61 -7.61 -3.48 -41.22
C GLU A 61 -8.33 -3.39 -39.86
N LYS A 62 -9.66 -3.46 -39.84
CA LYS A 62 -10.43 -3.42 -38.59
C LYS A 62 -10.14 -4.62 -37.69
N GLU A 63 -9.91 -5.79 -38.27
CA GLU A 63 -9.70 -7.01 -37.49
C GLU A 63 -8.38 -6.96 -36.72
N THR A 64 -7.30 -6.54 -37.40
CA THR A 64 -5.98 -6.38 -36.78
C THR A 64 -5.99 -5.30 -35.69
N LEU A 65 -6.62 -4.15 -35.97
CA LEU A 65 -6.74 -3.05 -35.00
C LEU A 65 -7.61 -3.42 -33.78
N ARG A 66 -8.59 -4.32 -33.94
CA ARG A 66 -9.40 -4.83 -32.82
C ARG A 66 -8.56 -5.75 -31.92
N ALA A 67 -7.78 -6.64 -32.51
CA ALA A 67 -6.86 -7.50 -31.77
C ALA A 67 -5.83 -6.69 -30.99
N GLU A 68 -5.23 -5.68 -31.61
CA GLU A 68 -4.27 -4.78 -30.96
C GLU A 68 -4.90 -4.00 -29.80
N LYS A 69 -6.10 -3.44 -30.01
CA LYS A 69 -6.87 -2.76 -28.95
C LYS A 69 -7.17 -3.69 -27.76
N GLN A 70 -7.46 -4.97 -28.03
CA GLN A 70 -7.70 -5.96 -26.98
C GLN A 70 -6.44 -6.20 -26.16
N GLY A 71 -5.28 -6.39 -26.79
CA GLY A 71 -4.00 -6.53 -26.09
C GLY A 71 -3.64 -5.30 -25.24
N VAL A 72 -3.90 -4.09 -25.75
CA VAL A 72 -3.74 -2.85 -24.96
C VAL A 72 -4.67 -2.83 -23.76
N THR A 73 -5.90 -3.31 -23.90
CA THR A 73 -6.86 -3.39 -22.80
C THR A 73 -6.40 -4.36 -21.73
N GLU A 74 -5.86 -5.52 -22.11
CA GLU A 74 -5.28 -6.50 -21.18
C GLU A 74 -4.11 -5.90 -20.39
N ARG A 75 -3.19 -5.21 -21.07
CA ARG A 75 -2.07 -4.53 -20.41
C ARG A 75 -2.53 -3.43 -19.43
N ILE A 76 -3.56 -2.66 -19.78
CA ILE A 76 -4.19 -1.70 -18.85
C ILE A 76 -4.78 -2.42 -17.63
N THR A 77 -5.44 -3.57 -17.81
CA THR A 77 -6.00 -4.31 -16.68
C THR A 77 -4.92 -4.86 -15.75
N GLU A 78 -3.78 -5.29 -16.30
CA GLU A 78 -2.64 -5.73 -15.50
C GLU A 78 -2.06 -4.56 -14.68
N LEU A 79 -1.84 -3.40 -15.30
CA LEU A 79 -1.36 -2.21 -14.59
C LEU A 79 -2.31 -1.77 -13.47
N ARG A 80 -3.62 -1.87 -13.68
CA ARG A 80 -4.62 -1.62 -12.61
C ARG A 80 -4.47 -2.57 -11.43
N LYS A 81 -4.19 -3.86 -11.68
CA LYS A 81 -3.92 -4.83 -10.61
C LYS A 81 -2.67 -4.44 -9.82
N ARG A 82 -1.60 -4.04 -10.51
CA ARG A 82 -0.36 -3.56 -9.88
C ARG A 82 -0.61 -2.34 -8.99
N LEU A 83 -1.34 -1.35 -9.48
CA LEU A 83 -1.73 -0.18 -8.70
C LEU A 83 -2.58 -0.54 -7.47
N LYS A 84 -3.49 -1.52 -7.58
CA LYS A 84 -4.24 -2.06 -6.43
C LYS A 84 -3.32 -2.68 -5.38
N TYR A 85 -2.31 -3.44 -5.81
CA TYR A 85 -1.33 -4.01 -4.87
C TYR A 85 -0.53 -2.92 -4.18
N ALA A 86 -0.08 -1.90 -4.91
CA ALA A 86 0.66 -0.78 -4.35
C ALA A 86 -0.16 -0.01 -3.29
N ASP A 87 -1.42 0.33 -3.58
CA ASP A 87 -2.34 0.98 -2.63
C ASP A 87 -2.59 0.11 -1.38
N GLY A 88 -2.72 -1.20 -1.55
CA GLY A 88 -2.89 -2.12 -0.42
C GLY A 88 -1.64 -2.18 0.47
N ILE A 89 -0.43 -2.16 -0.12
CA ILE A 89 0.83 -2.12 0.62
C ILE A 89 0.92 -0.82 1.42
N GLU A 90 0.66 0.32 0.79
CA GLU A 90 0.70 1.64 1.43
C GLU A 90 -0.23 1.71 2.67
N LYS A 91 -1.48 1.26 2.52
CA LYS A 91 -2.44 1.20 3.64
C LYS A 91 -1.97 0.31 4.79
N ARG A 92 -1.34 -0.83 4.49
CA ARG A 92 -0.80 -1.71 5.54
C ARG A 92 0.42 -1.12 6.22
N SER A 93 1.32 -0.50 5.47
CA SER A 93 2.48 0.20 6.06
C SER A 93 2.00 1.28 7.02
N ALA A 94 1.06 2.13 6.60
CA ALA A 94 0.47 3.16 7.46
C ALA A 94 -0.22 2.59 8.70
N HIS A 95 -0.89 1.43 8.58
CA HIS A 95 -1.49 0.75 9.72
C HIS A 95 -0.43 0.23 10.72
N ILE A 96 0.63 -0.40 10.22
CA ILE A 96 1.74 -0.89 11.05
C ILE A 96 2.41 0.27 11.77
N ASP A 97 2.70 1.36 11.06
CA ASP A 97 3.30 2.57 11.64
C ASP A 97 2.40 3.16 12.74
N GLY A 98 1.08 3.20 12.52
CA GLY A 98 0.11 3.61 13.53
C GLY A 98 0.13 2.73 14.78
N CYS A 99 0.19 1.40 14.63
CA CYS A 99 0.32 0.48 15.76
C CYS A 99 1.64 0.66 16.51
N LEU A 100 2.75 0.88 15.81
CA LEU A 100 4.06 1.13 16.42
C LEU A 100 4.06 2.43 17.24
N ASN A 101 3.47 3.50 16.72
CA ASN A 101 3.33 4.77 17.44
C ASN A 101 2.50 4.60 18.71
N GLN A 102 1.36 3.89 18.65
CA GLN A 102 0.55 3.62 19.85
C GLN A 102 1.32 2.85 20.93
N ILE A 103 2.13 1.86 20.53
CA ILE A 103 2.98 1.12 21.46
C ILE A 103 4.02 2.06 22.08
N HIS A 104 4.65 2.91 21.27
CA HIS A 104 5.63 3.89 21.74
C HIS A 104 5.03 4.86 22.76
N ASP A 105 3.88 5.46 22.43
CA ASP A 105 3.14 6.37 23.32
C ASP A 105 2.75 5.66 24.62
N THR A 106 2.29 4.41 24.54
CA THR A 106 1.90 3.63 25.72
C THR A 106 3.09 3.39 26.63
N ILE A 107 4.25 3.03 26.05
CA ILE A 107 5.50 2.83 26.79
C ILE A 107 5.92 4.15 27.43
N GLU A 108 6.01 5.24 26.67
CA GLU A 108 6.42 6.56 27.17
C GLU A 108 5.53 7.05 28.31
N ASN A 109 4.21 6.92 28.18
CA ASN A 109 3.26 7.27 29.22
C ASN A 109 3.44 6.41 30.49
N GLN A 110 3.75 5.12 30.34
CA GLN A 110 4.09 4.27 31.49
C GLN A 110 5.39 4.71 32.17
N TRP A 111 6.42 5.11 31.42
CA TRP A 111 7.67 5.65 31.97
C TRP A 111 7.43 6.94 32.75
N LEU A 112 6.71 7.90 32.15
CA LEU A 112 6.35 9.16 32.80
C LEU A 112 5.51 8.94 34.06
N ASN A 113 4.56 8.01 34.03
CA ASN A 113 3.74 7.68 35.20
C ASN A 113 4.57 7.02 36.32
N ARG A 114 5.59 6.23 35.99
CA ARG A 114 6.53 5.68 37.00
C ARG A 114 7.38 6.76 37.65
N GLN A 115 7.84 7.77 36.90
CA GLN A 115 8.61 8.89 37.45
C GLN A 115 7.77 9.83 38.34
N LYS A 116 6.45 9.93 38.07
CA LYS A 116 5.51 10.74 38.85
C LYS A 116 5.02 10.08 40.15
N GLN A 117 5.36 8.82 40.42
CA GLN A 117 5.00 8.18 41.69
C GLN A 117 5.75 8.87 42.84
N PRO A 118 5.07 9.50 43.81
CA PRO A 118 5.75 10.13 44.92
C PRO A 118 6.47 9.05 45.73
N ILE A 119 7.74 9.30 46.06
CA ILE A 119 8.45 8.54 47.08
C ILE A 119 7.60 8.69 48.36
N LYS A 120 6.87 7.65 48.74
CA LYS A 120 6.20 7.60 50.04
C LYS A 120 7.30 7.56 51.10
N THR A 121 7.75 8.73 51.55
CA THR A 121 8.60 8.84 52.72
C THR A 121 7.76 8.39 53.91
N ASP A 122 8.21 7.30 54.52
CA ASP A 122 7.60 6.67 55.67
C ASP A 122 7.68 7.63 56.88
N ARG A 123 6.66 8.48 57.05
CA ARG A 123 6.48 9.36 58.22
C ARG A 123 6.02 8.56 59.43
N ARG A 124 6.78 7.54 59.83
CA ARG A 124 6.62 6.80 61.10
C ARG A 124 7.91 6.82 61.90
N ARG A 125 8.41 8.01 62.25
CA ARG A 125 9.56 8.14 63.18
C ARG A 125 9.59 9.45 63.97
N GLU A 126 8.44 9.96 64.41
CA GLU A 126 8.41 11.13 65.33
C GLU A 126 7.44 10.97 66.53
N GLU A 127 7.02 9.75 66.86
CA GLU A 127 6.18 9.48 68.05
C GLU A 127 6.89 8.71 69.18
N LEU A 128 8.23 8.65 69.17
CA LEU A 128 9.01 7.94 70.21
C LEU A 128 9.93 8.86 71.05
N LEU A 129 9.73 10.18 71.03
CA LEU A 129 10.52 11.13 71.83
C LEU A 129 9.64 12.20 72.51
N ARG A 130 8.52 11.81 73.12
CA ARG A 130 7.82 12.63 74.11
C ARG A 130 7.79 11.95 75.46
#